data_AF-A0A0C9W526-F1
#
_entry.id   AF-A0A0C9W526-F1
#
_cell.length_a   1.000
_cell.length_b   1.000
_cell.length_c   1.000
_cell.angle_alpha   90.00
_cell.angle_beta   90.00
_cell.angle_gamma   90.00
#
_symmetry.space_group_name_H-M   'P 1'
#
loop_
_entity.id
_entity.type
_entity.pdbx_description
1 polymer ?
#
loop_
_entity_poly.entity_id
_entity_poly.type
_entity_poly.pdbx_seq_one_letter_code
_entity_poly.pdbx_strand_id
1 'polypeptide(L)'
;MGSAYESEKTFAGELRRAKADDAEEEGDGNVDSCIKEECLRLQSCFDGRILCRMVTSKDSVGNPLVPLLECKRIIVPLRLTKREMGIILQHSEEVKDSVSAGNLGAGHLCKEFYLDHRLSVGYAMDRIEDELPTFNTLEEWEAKKSTKFDICARLCKYILSHDGVPLPHFVDGQVEFPLIPDTL
;
A
#
# COMPACT_ATOMS: atom_id res chain seq x y z
N MET A 1 -32.45 -14.56 17.69
CA MET A 1 -31.58 -13.85 16.71
C MET A 1 -31.47 -12.35 17.06
N GLY A 2 -31.17 -11.99 18.32
CA GLY A 2 -31.05 -10.58 18.75
C GLY A 2 -29.67 -10.20 19.34
N SER A 3 -28.78 -11.17 19.60
CA SER A 3 -27.62 -10.95 20.47
C SER A 3 -26.41 -10.28 19.79
N ALA A 4 -26.15 -10.50 18.50
CA ALA A 4 -24.97 -9.94 17.83
C ALA A 4 -25.14 -8.46 17.48
N TYR A 5 -26.30 -8.11 16.92
CA TYR A 5 -26.64 -6.74 16.51
C TYR A 5 -26.69 -5.76 17.69
N GLU A 6 -27.21 -6.20 18.83
CA GLU A 6 -27.23 -5.40 20.06
C GLU A 6 -25.81 -5.17 20.60
N SER A 7 -24.95 -6.21 20.56
CA SER A 7 -23.54 -6.13 20.99
C SER A 7 -22.73 -5.16 20.12
N GLU A 8 -22.95 -5.18 18.80
CA GLU A 8 -22.31 -4.23 17.87
C GLU A 8 -22.74 -2.79 18.16
N LYS A 9 -24.03 -2.58 18.46
CA LYS A 9 -24.57 -1.25 18.76
C LYS A 9 -24.04 -0.69 20.08
N THR A 10 -23.87 -1.54 21.11
CA THR A 10 -23.25 -1.14 22.38
C THR A 10 -21.77 -0.80 22.21
N PHE A 11 -21.00 -1.63 21.49
CA PHE A 11 -19.60 -1.35 21.19
C PHE A 11 -19.43 -0.04 20.40
N ALA A 12 -20.27 0.19 19.38
CA ALA A 12 -20.25 1.45 18.63
C ALA A 12 -20.61 2.68 19.49
N GLY A 13 -21.35 2.50 20.58
CA GLY A 13 -21.60 3.54 21.58
C GLY A 13 -20.42 3.78 22.51
N GLU A 14 -19.74 2.71 22.94
CA GLU A 14 -18.54 2.75 23.78
C GLU A 14 -17.36 3.37 23.03
N LEU A 15 -17.12 2.96 21.79
CA LEU A 15 -16.07 3.51 20.95
C LEU A 15 -16.25 5.01 20.68
N ARG A 16 -17.49 5.49 20.58
CA ARG A 16 -17.78 6.93 20.42
C ARG A 16 -17.49 7.73 21.70
N ARG A 17 -17.73 7.12 22.87
CA ARG A 17 -17.41 7.73 24.16
C ARG A 17 -15.89 7.76 24.39
N ALA A 18 -15.22 6.63 24.18
CA ALA A 18 -13.75 6.56 24.27
C ALA A 18 -13.05 7.57 23.34
N LYS A 19 -13.56 7.77 22.12
CA LYS A 19 -13.06 8.80 21.20
C LYS A 19 -13.31 10.25 21.66
N ALA A 20 -14.38 10.50 22.40
CA ALA A 20 -14.66 11.81 22.97
C ALA A 20 -13.75 12.07 24.18
N ASP A 21 -13.57 11.06 25.03
CA ASP A 21 -12.71 11.13 26.21
C ASP A 21 -11.22 11.33 25.82
N ASP A 22 -10.72 10.57 24.84
CA ASP A 22 -9.35 10.74 24.29
C ASP A 22 -9.16 12.09 23.53
N ALA A 23 -10.24 12.79 23.19
CA ALA A 23 -10.16 14.13 22.62
C ALA A 23 -10.12 15.24 23.68
N GLU A 24 -10.58 14.94 24.90
CA GLU A 24 -10.60 15.87 26.04
C GLU A 24 -9.36 15.71 26.96
N GLU A 25 -8.78 14.51 27.03
CA GLU A 25 -7.53 14.23 27.76
C GLU A 25 -6.37 13.92 26.79
N GLU A 26 -5.17 14.50 27.01
CA GLU A 26 -3.93 14.15 26.27
C GLU A 26 -3.41 12.75 26.69
N GLY A 27 -4.29 11.74 26.69
CA GLY A 27 -4.00 10.36 27.03
C GLY A 27 -4.32 9.43 25.86
N ASP A 28 -3.29 8.85 25.24
CA ASP A 28 -3.43 7.83 24.19
C ASP A 28 -3.69 6.47 24.84
N GLY A 29 -4.96 6.03 24.97
CA GLY A 29 -5.22 4.69 25.52
C GLY A 29 -6.66 4.21 25.74
N ASN A 30 -7.68 5.06 25.76
CA ASN A 30 -9.06 4.60 26.00
C ASN A 30 -9.64 3.91 24.76
N VAL A 31 -9.37 4.44 23.56
CA VAL A 31 -9.80 3.81 22.30
C VAL A 31 -9.12 2.46 22.08
N ASP A 32 -7.81 2.39 22.28
CA ASP A 32 -7.03 1.16 22.06
C ASP A 32 -7.41 0.04 23.04
N SER A 33 -7.65 0.37 24.30
CA SER A 33 -8.12 -0.60 25.30
C SER A 33 -9.51 -1.12 24.97
N CYS A 34 -10.46 -0.24 24.61
CA CYS A 34 -11.80 -0.60 24.18
C CYS A 34 -11.79 -1.53 22.96
N ILE A 35 -10.97 -1.22 21.95
CA ILE A 35 -10.79 -2.08 20.76
C ILE A 35 -10.22 -3.44 21.15
N LYS A 36 -9.20 -3.47 22.02
CA LYS A 36 -8.54 -4.70 22.46
C LYS A 36 -9.51 -5.62 23.20
N GLU A 37 -10.35 -5.09 24.07
CA GLU A 37 -11.37 -5.87 24.79
C GLU A 37 -12.38 -6.51 23.83
N GLU A 38 -12.86 -5.76 22.85
CA GLU A 38 -13.78 -6.28 21.84
C GLU A 38 -13.12 -7.32 20.93
N CYS A 39 -11.84 -7.13 20.56
CA CYS A 39 -11.07 -8.12 19.83
C CYS A 39 -10.95 -9.44 20.60
N LEU A 40 -10.69 -9.39 21.92
CA LEU A 40 -10.64 -10.60 22.77
C LEU A 40 -12.00 -11.28 22.84
N ARG A 41 -13.09 -10.51 22.98
CA ARG A 41 -14.46 -11.02 22.97
C ARG A 41 -14.75 -11.77 21.66
N LEU A 42 -14.48 -11.15 20.52
CA LEU A 42 -14.66 -11.76 19.21
C LEU A 42 -13.78 -13.00 19.03
N GLN A 43 -12.52 -12.95 19.47
CA GLN A 43 -11.61 -14.09 19.41
C GLN A 43 -12.18 -15.31 20.16
N SER A 44 -12.80 -15.10 21.32
CA SER A 44 -13.41 -16.18 22.11
C SER A 44 -14.54 -16.91 21.36
N CYS A 45 -15.29 -16.22 20.48
CA CYS A 45 -16.32 -16.85 19.66
C CYS A 45 -15.76 -17.87 18.65
N PHE A 46 -14.46 -17.77 18.31
CA PHE A 46 -13.78 -18.65 17.38
C PHE A 46 -12.88 -19.68 18.08
N ASP A 47 -12.87 -19.71 19.41
CA ASP A 47 -12.06 -20.64 20.19
C ASP A 47 -12.42 -22.09 19.86
N GLY A 48 -11.39 -22.91 19.64
CA GLY A 48 -11.53 -24.29 19.16
C GLY A 48 -12.13 -24.48 17.76
N ARG A 49 -12.49 -23.40 17.04
CA ARG A 49 -13.10 -23.46 15.70
C ARG A 49 -12.18 -22.99 14.58
N ILE A 50 -11.31 -22.02 14.87
CA ILE A 50 -10.36 -21.45 13.90
C ILE A 50 -8.95 -21.60 14.44
N LEU A 51 -8.10 -22.25 13.65
CA LEU A 51 -6.67 -22.26 13.88
C LEU A 51 -6.01 -21.21 12.99
N CYS A 52 -5.48 -20.14 13.57
CA CYS A 52 -4.66 -19.16 12.87
C CYS A 52 -3.19 -19.40 13.19
N ARG A 53 -2.36 -19.63 12.16
CA ARG A 53 -0.91 -19.73 12.28
C ARG A 53 -0.28 -18.58 11.52
N MET A 54 0.56 -17.81 12.20
CA MET A 54 1.39 -16.77 11.61
C MET A 54 2.82 -17.28 11.47
N VAL A 55 3.64 -16.59 10.68
CA VAL A 55 5.09 -16.86 10.60
C VAL A 55 5.75 -16.78 11.99
N THR A 56 5.18 -15.99 12.89
CA THR A 56 5.63 -15.81 14.28
C THR A 56 5.05 -16.82 15.27
N SER A 57 4.16 -17.72 14.83
CA SER A 57 3.58 -18.74 15.71
C SER A 57 4.66 -19.70 16.22
N LYS A 58 4.58 -20.03 17.51
CA LYS A 58 5.53 -20.89 18.19
C LYS A 58 4.91 -22.26 18.50
N ASP A 59 5.76 -23.29 18.57
CA ASP A 59 5.39 -24.59 19.10
C ASP A 59 5.18 -24.53 20.63
N SER A 60 4.78 -25.65 21.22
CA SER A 60 4.59 -25.78 22.67
C SER A 60 5.88 -25.64 23.48
N VAL A 61 7.05 -25.67 22.84
CA VAL A 61 8.39 -25.55 23.43
C VAL A 61 8.93 -24.11 23.27
N GLY A 62 8.22 -23.24 22.54
CA GLY A 62 8.58 -21.85 22.31
C GLY A 62 9.42 -21.59 21.05
N ASN A 63 9.67 -22.62 20.22
CA ASN A 63 10.38 -22.47 18.95
C ASN A 63 9.43 -21.98 17.85
N PRO A 64 9.90 -21.18 16.88
CA PRO A 64 9.09 -20.83 15.71
C PRO A 64 8.63 -22.08 14.96
N LEU A 65 7.33 -22.16 14.62
CA LEU A 65 6.79 -23.27 13.83
C LEU A 65 7.37 -23.34 12.41
N VAL A 66 7.79 -22.20 11.87
CA VAL A 66 8.45 -22.10 10.57
C VAL A 66 9.70 -21.21 10.71
N PRO A 67 10.92 -21.73 10.51
CA PRO A 67 12.15 -20.94 10.62
C PRO A 67 12.38 -20.17 9.31
N LEU A 68 11.59 -19.13 9.08
CA LEU A 68 11.79 -18.22 7.94
C LEU A 68 12.75 -17.09 8.31
N LEU A 69 13.58 -16.69 7.34
CA LEU A 69 14.36 -15.46 7.44
C LEU A 69 13.41 -14.26 7.53
N GLU A 70 13.90 -13.18 8.15
CA GLU A 70 13.15 -11.95 8.30
C GLU A 70 12.72 -11.38 6.94
N CYS A 71 11.42 -11.12 6.79
CA CYS A 71 10.89 -10.45 5.61
C CYS A 71 11.18 -8.95 5.70
N LYS A 72 12.19 -8.50 4.95
CA LYS A 72 12.52 -7.08 4.82
C LYS A 72 11.61 -6.44 3.78
N ARG A 73 10.80 -5.46 4.19
CA ARG A 73 9.99 -4.63 3.28
C ARG A 73 10.74 -3.35 2.98
N ILE A 74 11.02 -3.11 1.71
CA ILE A 74 11.71 -1.90 1.25
C ILE A 74 10.72 -1.08 0.44
N ILE A 75 10.42 0.13 0.91
CA ILE A 75 9.62 1.10 0.18
C ILE A 75 10.57 1.91 -0.69
N VAL A 76 10.31 1.90 -2.00
CA VAL A 76 11.18 2.51 -2.99
C VAL A 76 10.52 3.81 -3.50
N PRO A 77 10.94 4.99 -3.00
CA PRO A 77 10.49 6.25 -3.58
C PRO A 77 11.12 6.42 -4.96
N LEU A 78 10.32 6.82 -5.94
CA LEU A 78 10.75 7.04 -7.32
C LEU A 78 10.40 8.45 -7.76
N ARG A 79 11.34 9.11 -8.46
CA ARG A 79 11.10 10.40 -9.09
C ARG A 79 10.63 10.19 -10.52
N LEU A 80 9.38 10.56 -10.78
CA LEU A 80 8.79 10.48 -12.12
C LEU A 80 9.47 11.41 -13.12
N THR A 81 9.40 11.06 -14.40
CA THR A 81 9.88 11.93 -15.48
C THR A 81 9.03 13.19 -15.60
N LYS A 82 9.58 14.23 -16.26
CA LYS A 82 8.84 15.47 -16.55
C LYS A 82 7.58 15.21 -17.38
N ARG A 83 7.63 14.23 -18.30
CA ARG A 83 6.47 13.81 -19.12
C ARG A 83 5.36 13.25 -18.22
N GLU A 84 5.67 12.23 -17.43
CA GLU A 84 4.68 11.60 -16.55
C GLU A 84 4.08 12.60 -15.56
N MET A 85 4.92 13.45 -14.97
CA MET A 85 4.45 14.49 -14.06
C MET A 85 3.52 15.49 -14.75
N GLY A 86 3.83 15.90 -15.98
CA GLY A 86 2.97 16.80 -16.76
C GLY A 86 1.58 16.23 -17.01
N ILE A 87 1.51 14.95 -17.40
CA ILE A 87 0.25 14.23 -17.63
C ILE A 87 -0.55 14.10 -16.34
N ILE A 88 0.09 13.69 -15.24
CA ILE A 88 -0.57 13.54 -13.94
C ILE A 88 -1.14 14.87 -13.45
N LEU A 89 -0.40 15.96 -13.61
CA LEU A 89 -0.86 17.31 -13.23
C LEU A 89 -2.03 17.76 -14.11
N GLN A 90 -1.99 17.47 -15.42
CA GLN A 90 -3.09 17.77 -16.32
C GLN A 90 -4.37 17.04 -15.90
N HIS A 91 -4.31 15.71 -15.71
CA HIS A 91 -5.45 14.94 -15.22
C HIS A 91 -5.95 15.44 -13.86
N SER A 92 -5.05 15.85 -12.97
CA SER A 92 -5.41 16.37 -11.66
C SER A 92 -6.18 17.68 -11.75
N GLU A 93 -5.81 18.60 -12.65
CA GLU A 93 -6.52 19.86 -12.86
C GLU A 93 -7.87 19.65 -13.55
N GLU A 94 -7.96 18.73 -14.52
CA GLU A 94 -9.23 18.42 -15.22
C GLU A 94 -10.32 17.90 -14.27
N VAL A 95 -9.92 17.17 -13.21
CA VAL A 95 -10.86 16.55 -12.26
C VAL A 95 -11.04 17.37 -10.97
N LYS A 96 -10.25 18.43 -10.78
CA LYS A 96 -10.20 19.26 -9.55
C LYS A 96 -11.55 19.85 -9.14
N ASP A 97 -12.30 20.37 -10.11
CA ASP A 97 -13.61 20.99 -9.87
C ASP A 97 -14.65 19.93 -9.48
N SER A 98 -14.59 18.75 -10.12
CA SER A 98 -15.46 17.60 -9.84
C SER A 98 -15.21 17.01 -8.44
N VAL A 99 -13.95 16.91 -7.99
CA VAL A 99 -13.61 16.47 -6.62
C VAL A 99 -14.12 17.47 -5.58
N SER A 100 -13.92 18.76 -5.85
CA SER A 100 -14.35 19.84 -4.95
C SER A 100 -15.87 19.85 -4.76
N ALA A 101 -16.63 19.60 -5.85
CA ALA A 101 -18.07 19.45 -5.80
C ALA A 101 -18.52 18.12 -5.15
N GLY A 102 -17.80 17.01 -5.39
CA GLY A 102 -18.12 15.69 -4.85
C GLY A 102 -17.99 15.60 -3.32
N ASN A 103 -17.01 16.30 -2.74
CA ASN A 103 -16.82 16.38 -1.29
C ASN A 103 -18.00 17.04 -0.55
N LEU A 104 -18.82 17.84 -1.24
CA LEU A 104 -19.98 18.53 -0.68
C LEU A 104 -21.28 17.70 -0.67
N GLY A 105 -21.34 16.54 -1.34
CA GLY A 105 -22.61 15.81 -1.41
C GLY A 105 -22.61 14.36 -1.89
N ALA A 106 -21.52 13.81 -2.43
CA ALA A 106 -21.51 12.44 -2.94
C ALA A 106 -20.12 11.80 -2.92
N GLY A 107 -19.82 11.02 -1.88
CA GLY A 107 -18.55 10.29 -1.73
C GLY A 107 -18.25 9.23 -2.82
N HIS A 108 -19.14 9.04 -3.80
CA HIS A 108 -18.94 8.15 -4.93
C HIS A 108 -18.06 8.77 -6.04
N LEU A 109 -18.18 10.08 -6.30
CA LEU A 109 -17.38 10.78 -7.33
C LEU A 109 -15.88 10.82 -6.98
N CYS A 110 -15.53 10.92 -5.70
CA CYS A 110 -14.13 10.94 -5.28
C CYS A 110 -13.40 9.61 -5.50
N LYS A 111 -14.09 8.46 -5.64
CA LYS A 111 -13.43 7.17 -5.82
C LYS A 111 -12.81 7.02 -7.21
N GLU A 112 -13.49 7.50 -8.25
CA GLU A 112 -12.99 7.46 -9.63
C GLU A 112 -11.73 8.32 -9.78
N PHE A 113 -11.71 9.52 -9.16
CA PHE A 113 -10.51 10.37 -9.12
C PHE A 113 -9.25 9.64 -8.63
N TYR A 114 -9.35 8.89 -7.51
CA TYR A 114 -8.19 8.17 -6.98
C TYR A 114 -7.77 7.00 -7.87
N LEU A 115 -8.69 6.38 -8.59
CA LEU A 115 -8.36 5.32 -9.54
C LEU A 115 -7.58 5.89 -10.72
N ASP A 116 -8.08 6.98 -11.30
CA ASP A 116 -7.48 7.67 -12.44
C ASP A 116 -6.07 8.19 -12.15
N HIS A 117 -5.91 8.82 -10.98
CA HIS A 117 -4.60 9.24 -10.50
C HIS A 117 -3.66 8.04 -10.27
N ARG A 118 -4.16 6.93 -9.70
CA ARG A 118 -3.36 5.70 -9.48
C ARG A 118 -2.93 5.04 -10.79
N LEU A 119 -3.81 5.02 -11.79
CA LEU A 119 -3.51 4.50 -13.13
C LEU A 119 -2.42 5.34 -13.79
N SER A 120 -2.56 6.67 -13.75
CA SER A 120 -1.57 7.62 -14.30
C SER A 120 -0.17 7.48 -13.66
N VAL A 121 -0.12 7.16 -12.36
CA VAL A 121 1.12 6.89 -11.61
C VAL A 121 1.69 5.49 -11.89
N GLY A 122 0.90 4.56 -12.45
CA GLY A 122 1.39 3.27 -12.95
C GLY A 122 2.07 3.41 -14.31
N TYR A 123 1.32 3.96 -15.27
CA TYR A 123 1.79 4.33 -16.59
C TYR A 123 1.04 5.58 -17.05
N ALA A 124 1.77 6.66 -17.36
CA ALA A 124 1.15 7.91 -17.77
C ALA A 124 0.66 7.84 -19.22
N MET A 125 -0.65 7.62 -19.37
CA MET A 125 -1.38 7.70 -20.64
C MET A 125 -1.86 9.13 -20.86
N ASP A 126 -1.85 9.59 -22.11
CA ASP A 126 -2.27 10.95 -22.43
C ASP A 126 -3.80 11.14 -22.23
N ARG A 127 -4.57 10.05 -22.31
CA ARG A 127 -5.96 9.94 -21.87
C ARG A 127 -6.17 8.60 -21.17
N ILE A 128 -7.02 8.56 -20.16
CA ILE A 128 -7.21 7.36 -19.32
C ILE A 128 -8.00 6.27 -20.07
N GLU A 129 -8.86 6.68 -21.00
CA GLU A 129 -9.70 5.77 -21.78
C GLU A 129 -8.94 5.14 -22.98
N ASP A 130 -7.74 5.61 -23.28
CA ASP A 130 -6.95 5.11 -24.39
C ASP A 130 -6.42 3.70 -24.11
N GLU A 131 -6.21 2.93 -25.18
CA GLU A 131 -5.55 1.62 -25.07
C GLU A 131 -4.08 1.77 -24.69
N LEU A 132 -3.56 0.77 -23.96
CA LEU A 132 -2.13 0.73 -23.62
C LEU A 132 -1.28 0.74 -24.90
N PRO A 133 -0.26 1.60 -24.97
CA PRO A 133 0.55 1.72 -26.18
C PRO A 133 1.35 0.45 -26.43
N THR A 134 1.43 0.06 -27.71
CA THR A 134 2.36 -0.96 -28.19
C THR A 134 3.59 -0.27 -28.77
N PHE A 135 4.76 -0.85 -28.53
CA PHE A 135 6.05 -0.32 -28.99
C PHE A 135 6.68 -1.33 -29.92
N ASN A 136 7.05 -0.91 -31.12
CA ASN A 136 7.72 -1.76 -32.11
C ASN A 136 9.23 -1.52 -32.16
N THR A 137 9.69 -0.39 -31.62
CA THR A 137 11.11 -0.01 -31.58
C THR A 137 11.54 0.41 -30.18
N LEU A 138 12.85 0.34 -29.92
CA LEU A 138 13.41 0.75 -28.63
C LEU A 138 13.33 2.28 -28.48
N GLU A 139 13.45 3.02 -29.58
CA GLU A 139 13.35 4.47 -29.61
C GLU A 139 11.94 4.94 -29.19
N GLU A 140 10.90 4.26 -29.68
CA GLU A 140 9.51 4.52 -29.26
C GLU A 140 9.31 4.25 -27.76
N TRP A 141 9.88 3.14 -27.28
CA TRP A 141 9.85 2.80 -25.85
C TRP A 141 10.55 3.88 -25.01
N GLU A 142 11.79 4.24 -25.35
CA GLU A 142 12.57 5.22 -24.59
C GLU A 142 11.90 6.59 -24.51
N ALA A 143 11.18 6.99 -25.56
CA ALA A 143 10.44 8.25 -25.58
C ALA A 143 9.23 8.28 -24.63
N LYS A 144 8.62 7.12 -24.32
CA LYS A 144 7.37 7.03 -23.56
C LYS A 144 7.42 6.13 -22.33
N LYS A 145 8.56 5.52 -22.02
CA LYS A 145 8.70 4.53 -20.95
C LYS A 145 8.23 5.08 -19.60
N SER A 146 7.57 4.21 -18.83
CA SER A 146 7.22 4.50 -17.44
C SER A 146 8.45 4.36 -16.55
N THR A 147 8.63 5.31 -15.63
CA THR A 147 9.71 5.29 -14.62
C THR A 147 9.68 3.99 -13.84
N LYS A 148 8.49 3.50 -13.46
CA LYS A 148 8.35 2.27 -12.69
C LYS A 148 8.72 1.04 -13.51
N PHE A 149 8.28 0.97 -14.77
CA PHE A 149 8.58 -0.16 -15.62
C PHE A 149 10.07 -0.22 -15.98
N ASP A 150 10.69 0.93 -16.29
CA ASP A 150 12.13 1.02 -16.54
C ASP A 150 12.95 0.55 -15.32
N ILE A 151 12.64 1.09 -14.14
CA ILE A 151 13.36 0.74 -12.91
C ILE A 151 13.10 -0.72 -12.54
N CYS A 152 11.88 -1.23 -12.68
CA CYS A 152 11.57 -2.64 -12.47
C CYS A 152 12.40 -3.55 -13.40
N ALA A 153 12.47 -3.24 -14.70
CA ALA A 153 13.28 -3.99 -15.65
C ALA A 153 14.78 -3.97 -15.28
N ARG A 154 15.29 -2.81 -14.87
CA ARG A 154 16.69 -2.66 -14.41
C ARG A 154 16.94 -3.43 -13.10
N LEU A 155 16.00 -3.40 -12.17
CA LEU A 155 16.04 -4.18 -10.92
C LEU A 155 16.05 -5.68 -11.21
N CYS A 156 15.16 -6.17 -12.07
CA CYS A 156 15.14 -7.58 -12.47
C CYS A 156 16.48 -7.98 -13.11
N LYS A 157 16.99 -7.19 -14.06
CA LYS A 157 18.28 -7.46 -14.70
C LYS A 157 19.42 -7.53 -13.68
N TYR A 158 19.43 -6.64 -12.71
CA TYR A 158 20.46 -6.60 -11.67
C TYR A 158 20.31 -7.76 -10.67
N ILE A 159 19.14 -8.00 -10.13
CA ILE A 159 18.91 -9.05 -9.12
C ILE A 159 19.16 -10.45 -9.72
N LEU A 160 18.83 -10.64 -11.00
CA LEU A 160 19.04 -11.91 -11.70
C LEU A 160 20.47 -12.08 -12.24
N SER A 161 21.36 -11.11 -12.05
CA SER A 161 22.72 -11.18 -12.59
C SER A 161 23.66 -12.09 -11.80
N HIS A 162 23.43 -12.25 -10.48
CA HIS A 162 24.24 -13.11 -9.61
C HIS A 162 23.48 -13.46 -8.32
N ASP A 163 23.71 -14.63 -7.75
CA ASP A 163 23.04 -15.08 -6.51
C ASP A 163 23.45 -14.27 -5.26
N GLY A 164 24.54 -13.51 -5.37
CA GLY A 164 25.20 -12.76 -4.29
C GLY A 164 25.09 -11.25 -4.46
N VAL A 165 24.20 -10.78 -5.34
CA VAL A 165 24.03 -9.35 -5.59
C VAL A 165 23.59 -8.61 -4.31
N PRO A 166 24.32 -7.55 -3.92
CA PRO A 166 23.88 -6.71 -2.82
C PRO A 166 22.60 -5.96 -3.21
N LEU A 167 21.75 -5.66 -2.23
CA LEU A 167 20.50 -4.96 -2.48
C LEU A 167 20.75 -3.55 -3.07
N PRO A 168 19.99 -3.13 -4.09
CA PRO A 168 20.04 -1.77 -4.61
C PRO A 168 19.69 -0.73 -3.54
N HIS A 169 20.33 0.43 -3.62
CA HIS A 169 20.01 1.59 -2.77
C HIS A 169 19.12 2.57 -3.55
N PHE A 170 18.34 3.35 -2.81
CA PHE A 170 17.45 4.35 -3.40
C PHE A 170 17.70 5.70 -2.74
N VAL A 171 18.22 6.65 -3.52
CA VAL A 171 18.60 7.98 -3.05
C VAL A 171 17.90 9.01 -3.94
N ASP A 172 17.21 9.98 -3.34
CA ASP A 172 16.52 11.08 -4.02
C ASP A 172 15.55 10.65 -5.15
N GLY A 173 14.96 9.47 -5.04
CA GLY A 173 14.04 8.93 -6.03
C GLY A 173 14.71 8.24 -7.23
N GLN A 174 16.01 7.96 -7.14
CA GLN A 174 16.79 7.23 -8.14
C GLN A 174 17.29 5.90 -7.55
N VAL A 175 17.53 4.93 -8.43
CA VAL A 175 18.10 3.63 -8.07
C VAL A 175 19.61 3.62 -8.28
N GLU A 176 20.35 3.22 -7.26
CA GLU A 176 21.78 2.98 -7.29
C GLU A 176 22.04 1.48 -7.21
N PHE A 177 22.72 0.96 -8.23
CA PHE A 177 23.11 -0.44 -8.32
C PHE A 177 24.56 -0.60 -7.84
N PRO A 178 24.81 -1.27 -6.71
CA PRO A 178 26.17 -1.54 -6.27
C PRO A 178 26.92 -2.45 -7.25
N LEU A 179 28.25 -2.52 -7.10
CA LEU A 179 29.06 -3.45 -7.86
C LEU A 179 28.74 -4.89 -7.47
N ILE A 180 28.65 -5.75 -8.48
CA ILE A 180 28.44 -7.19 -8.30
C ILE A 180 29.80 -7.80 -7.92
N PRO A 181 29.88 -8.63 -6.86
CA PRO A 181 31.12 -9.32 -6.49
C PRO A 181 31.60 -10.24 -7.62
N ASP A 182 32.91 -10.27 -7.88
CA ASP A 182 33.51 -11.08 -8.97
C ASP A 182 33.58 -12.59 -8.66
N THR A 183 33.13 -13.04 -7.49
CA THR A 183 33.28 -14.43 -7.04
C THR A 183 32.01 -15.00 -6.40
N LEU A 184 31.68 -16.24 -6.80
CA LEU A 184 30.67 -17.13 -6.22
C LEU A 184 31.06 -17.60 -4.81
#